data_AF-A0A0M8UW46-F1
#
_entry.id   AF-A0A0M8UW46-F1
#
_cell.length_a   1.000
_cell.length_b   1.000
_cell.length_c   1.000
_cell.angle_alpha   90.00
_cell.angle_beta   90.00
_cell.angle_gamma   90.00
#
_symmetry.space_group_name_H-M   'P 1'
#
loop_
_entity.id
_entity.type
_entity.pdbx_description
1 polymer ?
#
loop_
_entity_poly.entity_id
_entity_poly.type
_entity_poly.pdbx_seq_one_letter_code
_entity_poly.pdbx_strand_id
1 'polypeptide(L)'
;MHVLGHVSARLSISTDTGHADVFTRLCDVDPQGRSVNICDGLGRLRTDGQEPSRITVPMSSTAHRFDVGHRLRWQISGGAHPRYARNPGNGESPVDATTFTPIRMTLHADSALILAMPAHHAGLRPARNS
;
A
#
# COMPACT_ATOMS: atom_id res chain seq x y z
N MET A 1 -11.57 -11.70 -9.52
CA MET A 1 -10.13 -11.42 -9.72
C MET A 1 -9.34 -12.13 -8.62
N HIS A 2 -8.17 -12.73 -8.90
CA HIS A 2 -7.36 -13.44 -7.90
C HIS A 2 -6.01 -12.74 -7.67
N VAL A 3 -5.61 -12.55 -6.42
CA VAL A 3 -4.27 -12.11 -6.02
C VAL A 3 -3.65 -13.22 -5.18
N LEU A 4 -2.59 -13.84 -5.69
CA LEU A 4 -1.92 -14.99 -5.10
C LEU A 4 -0.41 -14.72 -5.01
N GLY A 5 0.07 -14.34 -3.83
CA GLY A 5 1.48 -14.12 -3.55
C GLY A 5 1.76 -12.77 -2.89
N HIS A 6 2.99 -12.29 -3.06
CA HIS A 6 3.48 -11.06 -2.44
C HIS A 6 2.79 -9.83 -3.01
N VAL A 7 2.40 -8.91 -2.13
CA VAL A 7 1.91 -7.59 -2.49
C VAL A 7 2.89 -6.54 -2.01
N SER A 8 3.13 -5.53 -2.83
CA SER A 8 3.94 -4.37 -2.45
C SER A 8 3.40 -3.08 -3.06
N ALA A 9 3.71 -1.96 -2.43
CA ALA A 9 3.41 -0.64 -2.96
C ALA A 9 4.72 0.08 -3.28
N ARG A 10 4.91 0.46 -4.54
CA ARG A 10 5.98 1.37 -4.94
C ARG A 10 5.43 2.79 -4.85
N LEU A 11 5.99 3.58 -3.95
CA LEU A 11 5.51 4.92 -3.63
C LEU A 11 6.57 5.95 -3.98
N SER A 12 6.11 7.08 -4.50
CA SER A 12 6.90 8.28 -4.78
C SER A 12 6.27 9.42 -4.00
N ILE A 13 6.98 9.95 -3.00
CA ILE A 13 6.41 10.82 -1.97
C ILE A 13 7.38 11.97 -1.65
N SER A 14 6.85 13.19 -1.54
CA SER A 14 7.56 14.34 -0.96
C SER A 14 6.85 14.85 0.29
N THR A 15 7.60 15.53 1.17
CA THR A 15 7.09 16.04 2.45
C THR A 15 7.60 17.45 2.71
N ASP A 16 6.87 18.23 3.50
CA ASP A 16 7.31 19.56 3.96
C ASP A 16 8.37 19.49 5.08
N THR A 17 8.33 18.46 5.92
CA THR A 17 9.27 18.29 7.04
C THR A 17 10.50 17.47 6.68
N GLY A 18 10.51 16.76 5.54
CA GLY A 18 11.51 15.76 5.14
C GLY A 18 11.27 14.37 5.76
N HIS A 19 10.20 14.21 6.54
CA HIS A 19 10.01 13.10 7.46
C HIS A 19 8.63 12.47 7.23
N ALA A 20 8.54 11.17 6.93
CA ALA A 20 7.24 10.49 6.85
C ALA A 20 7.31 9.00 7.17
N ASP A 21 6.22 8.50 7.74
CA ASP A 21 5.81 7.10 7.65
C ASP A 21 4.63 7.02 6.69
N VAL A 22 4.58 5.96 5.90
CA VAL A 22 3.51 5.72 4.95
C VAL A 22 2.98 4.33 5.15
N PHE A 23 1.77 4.26 5.64
CA PHE A 23 0.98 3.05 5.75
C PHE A 23 0.21 2.86 4.47
N THR A 24 0.19 1.63 3.98
CA THR A 24 -0.54 1.28 2.78
C THR A 24 -1.24 -0.05 2.93
N ARG A 25 -2.48 -0.11 2.42
CA ARG A 25 -3.38 -1.24 2.60
C ARG A 25 -4.10 -1.57 1.31
N LEU A 26 -4.18 -2.86 1.02
CA LEU A 26 -5.06 -3.43 0.01
C LEU A 26 -6.34 -3.91 0.71
N CYS A 27 -7.48 -3.42 0.25
CA CYS A 27 -8.80 -3.81 0.76
C CYS A 27 -9.67 -4.43 -0.33
N ASP A 28 -10.53 -5.34 0.11
CA ASP A 28 -11.72 -5.75 -0.61
C ASP A 28 -12.91 -4.86 -0.20
N VAL A 29 -13.65 -4.34 -1.18
CA VAL A 29 -14.87 -3.56 -0.95
C VAL A 29 -16.05 -4.33 -1.51
N ASP A 30 -16.97 -4.74 -0.64
CA ASP A 30 -18.18 -5.45 -1.04
C ASP A 30 -19.20 -4.51 -1.76
N PRO A 31 -20.25 -5.05 -2.38
CA PRO A 31 -21.27 -4.24 -3.08
C PRO A 31 -22.02 -3.26 -2.16
N GLN A 32 -22.02 -3.49 -0.85
CA GLN A 32 -22.61 -2.61 0.16
C GLN A 32 -21.64 -1.52 0.64
N GLY A 33 -20.38 -1.54 0.16
CA GLY A 33 -19.35 -0.55 0.46
C GLY A 33 -18.48 -0.88 1.68
N ARG A 34 -18.68 -2.04 2.33
CA ARG A 34 -17.83 -2.46 3.45
C ARG A 34 -16.43 -2.75 2.92
N SER A 35 -15.43 -2.11 3.53
CA SER A 35 -14.03 -2.28 3.16
C SER A 35 -13.29 -3.13 4.18
N VAL A 36 -12.84 -4.31 3.76
CA VAL A 36 -12.11 -5.26 4.61
C VAL A 36 -10.65 -5.28 4.19
N ASN A 37 -9.76 -5.20 5.19
CA ASN A 37 -8.32 -5.32 4.97
C ASN A 37 -7.96 -6.72 4.47
N ILE A 38 -7.20 -6.80 3.37
CA ILE A 38 -6.60 -8.05 2.90
C ILE A 38 -5.16 -8.16 3.43
N CYS A 39 -4.36 -7.12 3.18
CA CYS A 39 -2.96 -7.07 3.58
C CYS A 39 -2.46 -5.62 3.58
N ASP A 40 -1.40 -5.35 4.35
CA ASP A 40 -0.89 -4.00 4.55
C ASP A 40 0.59 -3.98 4.96
N GLY A 41 1.19 -2.79 4.88
CA GLY A 41 2.56 -2.54 5.28
C GLY A 41 2.78 -1.08 5.68
N LEU A 42 3.92 -0.84 6.34
CA LEU A 42 4.40 0.49 6.71
C LEU A 42 5.82 0.67 6.17
N GLY A 43 6.07 1.78 5.48
CA GLY A 43 7.41 2.22 5.11
C GLY A 43 7.76 3.54 5.78
N ARG A 44 9.00 3.69 6.23
CA ARG A 44 9.55 4.97 6.70
C ARG A 44 10.46 5.53 5.62
N LEU A 45 10.31 6.82 5.31
CA LEU A 45 11.18 7.50 4.35
C LEU A 45 11.63 8.88 4.84
N ARG A 46 12.78 9.29 4.31
CA ARG A 46 13.32 10.64 4.34
C ARG A 46 13.11 11.27 2.98
N THR A 47 12.81 12.57 2.95
CA THR A 47 12.77 13.35 1.71
C THR A 47 13.65 14.59 1.86
N ASP A 48 14.32 14.98 0.78
CA ASP A 48 15.13 16.20 0.75
C ASP A 48 14.23 17.39 0.38
N GLY A 49 13.26 17.68 1.26
CA GLY A 49 12.23 18.69 1.02
C GLY A 49 11.21 18.26 -0.04
N GLN A 50 10.99 19.12 -1.05
CA GLN A 50 9.92 18.95 -2.05
C GLN A 50 10.25 17.92 -3.14
N GLU A 51 11.51 17.51 -3.29
CA GLU A 51 11.88 16.48 -4.26
C GLU A 51 11.33 15.11 -3.84
N PRO A 52 10.64 14.38 -4.73
CA PRO A 52 10.05 13.09 -4.40
C PRO A 52 11.11 12.04 -4.07
N SER A 53 10.93 11.35 -2.96
CA SER A 53 11.70 10.15 -2.62
C SER A 53 10.88 8.90 -2.86
N ARG A 54 11.55 7.83 -3.30
CA ARG A 54 10.90 6.57 -3.66
C ARG A 54 11.13 5.48 -2.61
N ILE A 55 10.08 4.73 -2.30
CA ILE A 55 10.12 3.59 -1.39
C ILE A 55 9.28 2.44 -1.93
N THR A 56 9.71 1.20 -1.72
CA THR A 56 8.86 0.02 -1.92
C THR A 56 8.45 -0.51 -0.55
N VAL A 57 7.15 -0.49 -0.27
CA VAL A 57 6.58 -0.98 0.99
C VAL A 57 6.08 -2.41 0.78
N PRO A 58 6.67 -3.43 1.43
CA PRO A 58 6.13 -4.78 1.41
C PRO A 58 4.84 -4.85 2.23
N MET A 59 3.79 -5.48 1.68
CA MET A 59 2.47 -5.56 2.30
C MET A 59 2.09 -6.98 2.73
N SER A 60 3.07 -7.88 2.89
CA SER A 60 2.92 -9.34 3.09
C SER A 60 2.33 -10.09 1.88
N SER A 61 2.27 -11.42 1.99
CA SER A 61 1.66 -12.28 0.97
C SER A 61 0.17 -12.49 1.24
N THR A 62 -0.63 -12.66 0.20
CA THR A 62 -2.06 -12.98 0.31
C THR A 62 -2.48 -14.02 -0.72
N ALA A 63 -3.57 -14.72 -0.43
CA ALA A 63 -4.29 -15.57 -1.37
C ALA A 63 -5.77 -15.15 -1.32
N HIS A 64 -6.12 -14.12 -2.09
CA HIS A 64 -7.44 -13.50 -2.04
C HIS A 64 -8.15 -13.54 -3.39
N ARG A 65 -9.47 -13.80 -3.34
CA ARG A 65 -10.36 -13.68 -4.50
C ARG A 65 -11.31 -12.51 -4.26
N PHE A 66 -11.28 -11.54 -5.16
CA PHE A 66 -12.33 -10.51 -5.25
C PHE A 66 -13.49 -11.08 -6.04
N ASP A 67 -14.65 -11.12 -5.40
CA ASP A 67 -15.89 -11.67 -5.95
C ASP A 67 -16.51 -10.73 -7.00
N VAL A 68 -17.45 -11.23 -7.78
CA VAL A 68 -18.14 -10.38 -8.77
C VAL A 68 -18.90 -9.28 -8.02
N GLY A 69 -18.77 -8.04 -8.51
CA GLY A 69 -19.36 -6.85 -7.86
C GLY A 69 -18.49 -6.23 -6.77
N HIS A 70 -17.45 -6.93 -6.30
CA HIS A 70 -16.48 -6.36 -5.37
C HIS A 70 -15.50 -5.42 -6.09
N ARG A 71 -14.87 -4.53 -5.32
CA ARG A 71 -13.87 -3.59 -5.81
C ARG A 71 -12.58 -3.69 -5.02
N LEU A 72 -11.47 -3.60 -5.73
CA LEU A 72 -10.17 -3.36 -5.12
C LEU A 72 -10.10 -1.91 -4.62
N ARG A 73 -9.66 -1.72 -3.38
CA ARG A 73 -9.30 -0.41 -2.85
C ARG A 73 -7.86 -0.40 -2.37
N TRP A 74 -7.13 0.60 -2.80
CA TRP A 74 -5.81 0.92 -2.28
C TRP A 74 -5.93 2.12 -1.35
N GLN A 75 -5.60 1.93 -0.07
CA GLN A 75 -5.60 2.99 0.94
C GLN A 75 -4.14 3.36 1.27
N ILE A 76 -3.87 4.66 1.39
CA ILE A 76 -2.57 5.21 1.76
C ILE A 76 -2.79 6.25 2.86
N SER A 77 -2.01 6.20 3.94
CA SER A 77 -2.08 7.13 5.07
C SER A 77 -0.72 7.34 5.73
N GLY A 78 -0.57 8.37 6.56
CA GLY A 78 0.69 8.70 7.27
C GLY A 78 1.04 7.80 8.47
N GLY A 79 0.36 6.67 8.61
CA GLY A 79 0.47 5.77 9.76
C GLY A 79 -0.79 4.97 10.02
N ALA A 80 -0.72 4.06 10.99
CA ALA A 80 -1.83 3.22 11.44
C ALA A 80 -1.69 2.89 12.94
N HIS A 81 -1.84 3.90 13.79
CA HIS A 81 -1.87 3.72 15.25
C HIS A 81 -3.12 2.91 15.68
N PRO A 82 -3.04 2.03 16.70
CA PRO A 82 -1.89 1.74 17.56
C PRO A 82 -0.94 0.67 17.01
N ARG A 83 -1.24 0.07 15.85
CA ARG A 83 -0.43 -1.02 15.29
C ARG A 83 1.01 -0.59 15.01
N TYR A 84 1.22 0.65 14.62
CA TYR A 84 2.55 1.25 14.48
C TYR A 84 2.64 2.52 15.33
N ALA A 85 3.81 2.73 15.94
CA ALA A 85 4.11 3.96 16.66
C ALA A 85 4.00 5.17 15.71
N ARG A 86 3.49 6.29 16.21
CA ARG A 86 3.30 7.51 15.40
C ARG A 86 4.68 8.06 15.00
N ASN A 87 4.83 8.46 13.74
CA ASN A 87 5.99 9.25 13.33
C ASN A 87 5.91 10.65 13.97
N PRO A 88 6.92 11.10 14.72
CA PRO A 88 6.94 12.43 15.32
C PRO A 88 6.96 13.59 14.30
N GLY A 89 7.38 13.32 13.06
CA GLY A 89 7.46 14.32 11.99
C GLY A 89 8.69 15.23 12.05
N ASN A 90 9.54 15.07 13.07
CA ASN A 90 10.73 15.89 13.32
C ASN A 90 12.04 15.07 13.41
N GLY A 91 11.95 13.73 13.36
CA GLY A 91 13.10 12.82 13.27
C GLY A 91 13.53 12.23 14.59
N GLU A 92 12.90 12.66 15.67
CA GLU A 92 13.05 12.04 16.97
C GLU A 92 12.57 10.57 16.94
N SER A 93 13.10 9.80 17.88
CA SER A 93 12.64 8.44 18.17
C SER A 93 11.13 8.47 18.50
N PRO A 94 10.29 7.63 17.86
CA PRO A 94 8.88 7.53 18.22
C PRO A 94 8.62 7.10 19.67
N VAL A 95 9.62 6.51 20.34
CA VAL A 95 9.54 6.06 21.73
C VAL A 95 9.74 7.24 22.69
N ASP A 96 10.64 8.16 22.35
CA ASP A 96 11.10 9.22 23.25
C ASP A 96 10.47 10.59 22.92
N ALA A 97 9.93 10.76 21.71
CA ALA A 97 9.40 12.02 21.25
C ALA A 97 8.22 12.51 22.09
N THR A 98 8.36 13.72 22.64
CA THR A 98 7.29 14.44 23.33
C THR A 98 6.63 15.51 22.46
N THR A 99 7.24 15.83 21.31
CA THR A 99 6.78 16.85 20.38
C THR A 99 6.43 16.23 19.03
N PHE A 100 5.32 16.67 18.43
CA PHE A 100 4.85 16.17 17.15
C PHE A 100 4.65 17.34 16.18
N THR A 101 5.21 17.21 14.98
CA THR A 101 5.06 18.16 13.90
C THR A 101 4.11 17.60 12.84
N PRO A 102 3.02 18.29 12.49
CA PRO A 102 2.17 17.88 11.37
C PRO A 102 2.97 17.78 10.07
N ILE A 103 2.70 16.74 9.29
CA ILE A 103 3.41 16.45 8.04
C ILE A 103 2.43 16.61 6.88
N ARG A 104 2.75 17.47 5.92
CA ARG A 104 2.07 17.50 4.61
C ARG A 104 2.81 16.55 3.67
N MET A 105 2.14 15.48 3.28
CA MET A 105 2.66 14.51 2.32
C MET A 105 2.01 14.71 0.96
N THR A 106 2.82 14.69 -0.09
CA THR A 106 2.37 14.65 -1.48
C THR A 106 2.67 13.27 -2.05
N LEU A 107 1.64 12.57 -2.52
CA LEU A 107 1.79 11.31 -3.25
C LEU A 107 1.84 11.61 -4.76
N HIS A 108 2.89 11.14 -5.41
CA HIS A 108 3.11 11.38 -6.84
C HIS A 108 2.51 10.26 -7.69
N ALA A 109 2.10 10.62 -8.91
CA ALA A 109 1.31 9.76 -9.80
C ALA A 109 2.06 8.52 -10.34
N ASP A 110 3.40 8.50 -10.26
CA ASP A 110 4.22 7.33 -10.60
C ASP A 110 4.20 6.23 -9.52
N SER A 111 3.48 6.46 -8.42
CA SER A 111 3.21 5.45 -7.40
C SER A 111 2.29 4.34 -7.93
N ALA A 112 2.57 3.09 -7.55
CA ALA A 112 1.84 1.92 -8.02
C ALA A 112 1.71 0.84 -6.96
N LEU A 113 0.56 0.17 -6.95
CA LEU A 113 0.33 -1.07 -6.24
C LEU A 113 0.73 -2.26 -7.13
N ILE A 114 1.58 -3.14 -6.63
CA ILE A 114 2.09 -4.31 -7.34
C ILE A 114 1.39 -5.56 -6.78
N LEU A 115 0.68 -6.26 -7.66
CA LEU A 115 -0.12 -7.43 -7.31
C LEU A 115 0.44 -8.69 -7.97
N ALA A 116 0.63 -9.74 -7.19
CA ALA A 116 0.92 -11.07 -7.73
C ALA A 116 -0.38 -11.69 -8.27
N MET A 117 -0.55 -11.61 -9.59
CA MET A 117 -1.69 -12.21 -10.30
C MET A 117 -1.28 -13.58 -10.84
N PRO A 118 -2.09 -14.64 -10.66
CA PRO A 118 -1.83 -15.90 -11.33
C PRO A 118 -1.86 -15.67 -12.85
N ALA A 119 -0.94 -16.30 -13.57
CA ALA A 119 -0.95 -16.29 -15.02
C ALA A 119 -2.31 -16.82 -15.50
N HIS A 120 -2.95 -16.11 -16.43
CA HIS A 120 -4.13 -16.64 -17.10
C HIS A 120 -3.69 -17.88 -17.88
N HIS A 121 -4.10 -19.08 -17.44
CA HIS A 121 -4.06 -20.25 -18.30
C HIS A 121 -5.02 -19.98 -19.47
N ALA A 122 -4.48 -19.53 -20.61
CA ALA A 122 -5.22 -19.55 -21.86
C ALA A 122 -5.60 -21.02 -22.12
N GLY A 123 -6.89 -21.31 -22.03
CA GLY A 123 -7.39 -22.68 -22.13
C GLY A 123 -6.89 -23.36 -23.39
N LEU A 124 -6.29 -24.54 -23.23
CA LEU A 124 -6.09 -25.48 -24.34
C LEU A 124 -7.47 -25.75 -24.93
N ARG A 125 -7.75 -25.24 -26.15
CA ARG A 125 -8.92 -25.69 -26.89
C ARG A 125 -8.72 -27.18 -27.19
N PRO A 126 -9.68 -28.07 -26.89
CA PRO A 126 -9.57 -29.45 -27.33
C PRO A 126 -9.50 -29.47 -28.87
N ALA A 127 -8.51 -30.18 -29.40
CA ALA A 127 -8.39 -30.40 -30.83
C ALA A 127 -9.67 -31.06 -31.33
N ARG A 128 -10.32 -30.46 -32.32
CA ARG A 128 -11.41 -31.12 -33.06
C ARG A 128 -10.75 -32.20 -33.91
N ASN A 129 -10.96 -33.47 -33.55
CA ASN A 129 -10.69 -34.57 -34.46
C ASN A 129 -11.78 -34.57 -35.54
N SER A 130 -11.33 -34.39 -36.78
CA SER A 130 -12.06 -34.68 -38.02
C SER A 130 -12.15 -36.18 -38.27
#